data_AF-J1F3Y7-F1
#
_entry.id   AF-J1F3Y7-F1
#
_cell.length_a   1.000
_cell.length_b   1.000
_cell.length_c   1.000
_cell.angle_alpha   90.00
_cell.angle_beta   90.00
_cell.angle_gamma   90.00
#
_symmetry.space_group_name_H-M   'P 1'
#
loop_
_entity.id
_entity.type
_entity.pdbx_description
1 polymer ?
#
loop_
_entity_poly.entity_id
_entity_poly.type
_entity_poly.pdbx_seq_one_letter_code
_entity_poly.pdbx_strand_id
1 'polypeptide(L)'
;MFKAEKKQVEIVNKPIYNMKQQEVEQYRAELQNYSQRVVLLSLKLLKDKEVTAYKISTEEELGKLLSSPPELGELSLPQFLGQVDKEGNPYEVVDLPYGYLYIIKGSDGYHIAFHLEKPSELNPYLDAKKTFKQVYPAIIRDTSKVATTTFTISRIFTLLK
;
A
#
# COMPACT_ATOMS: atom_id res chain seq x y z
N MET A 1 -26.49 15.91 -38.51
CA MET A 1 -27.19 15.05 -37.53
C MET A 1 -26.28 14.56 -36.40
N PHE A 2 -25.08 14.05 -36.67
CA PHE A 2 -24.14 13.55 -35.64
C PHE A 2 -23.76 14.51 -34.48
N LYS A 3 -23.75 15.84 -34.69
CA LYS A 3 -23.40 16.80 -33.63
C LYS A 3 -24.49 16.96 -32.56
N ALA A 4 -25.76 16.75 -32.91
CA ALA A 4 -26.88 16.88 -31.97
C ALA A 4 -26.93 15.68 -31.01
N GLU A 5 -26.72 14.47 -31.54
CA GLU A 5 -26.61 13.23 -30.77
C GLU A 5 -25.40 13.26 -29.82
N LYS A 6 -24.23 13.73 -30.29
CA LYS A 6 -23.04 13.87 -29.43
C LYS A 6 -23.29 14.79 -28.23
N LYS A 7 -23.98 15.90 -28.44
CA LYS A 7 -24.32 16.86 -27.37
C LYS A 7 -25.29 16.26 -26.35
N GLN A 8 -26.25 15.45 -26.79
CA GLN A 8 -27.17 14.72 -25.92
C GLN A 8 -26.44 13.64 -25.12
N VAL A 9 -25.55 12.88 -25.75
CA VAL A 9 -24.71 11.88 -25.09
C VAL A 9 -23.81 12.52 -24.03
N GLU A 10 -23.20 13.68 -24.31
CA GLU A 10 -22.41 14.43 -23.33
C GLU A 10 -23.23 14.91 -22.14
N ILE A 11 -24.45 15.41 -22.36
CA ILE A 11 -25.34 15.86 -21.28
C ILE A 11 -25.79 14.69 -20.39
N VAL A 12 -26.11 13.55 -20.98
CA VAL A 12 -26.54 12.34 -20.25
C VAL A 12 -25.39 11.68 -19.51
N ASN A 13 -24.18 11.67 -20.11
CA ASN A 13 -23.02 11.01 -19.52
C ASN A 13 -22.30 11.88 -18.49
N LYS A 14 -22.46 13.21 -18.51
CA LYS A 14 -21.78 14.10 -17.55
C LYS A 14 -22.11 13.79 -16.08
N PRO A 15 -23.38 13.54 -15.68
CA PRO A 15 -23.69 13.07 -14.33
C PRO A 15 -22.99 11.76 -13.97
N ILE A 16 -23.02 10.77 -14.87
CA ILE A 16 -22.37 9.46 -14.67
C ILE A 16 -20.86 9.65 -14.49
N TYR A 17 -20.24 10.45 -15.35
CA TYR A 17 -18.82 10.78 -15.26
C TYR A 17 -18.48 11.43 -13.92
N ASN A 18 -19.26 12.43 -13.47
CA ASN A 18 -19.04 13.08 -12.18
C ASN A 18 -19.19 12.09 -11.01
N MET A 19 -20.20 11.21 -11.04
CA MET A 19 -20.35 10.16 -10.04
C MET A 19 -19.14 9.23 -9.99
N LYS A 20 -18.66 8.77 -11.16
CA LYS A 20 -17.44 7.95 -11.24
C LYS A 20 -16.19 8.68 -10.74
N GLN A 21 -16.06 9.99 -11.00
CA GLN A 21 -14.97 10.78 -10.42
C GLN A 21 -15.05 10.83 -8.89
N GLN A 22 -16.25 11.01 -8.32
CA GLN A 22 -16.44 10.98 -6.87
C GLN A 22 -16.14 9.62 -6.26
N GLU A 23 -16.58 8.51 -6.88
CA GLU A 23 -16.23 7.15 -6.46
C GLU A 23 -14.71 6.93 -6.46
N VAL A 24 -14.01 7.42 -7.49
CA VAL A 24 -12.54 7.37 -7.59
C VAL A 24 -11.86 8.15 -6.47
N GLU A 25 -12.33 9.36 -6.17
CA GLU A 25 -11.78 10.20 -5.09
C GLU A 25 -11.99 9.56 -3.71
N GLN A 26 -13.20 9.05 -3.46
CA GLN A 26 -13.54 8.34 -2.22
C GLN A 26 -12.67 7.11 -2.04
N TYR A 27 -12.58 6.24 -3.05
CA TYR A 27 -11.75 5.04 -3.01
C TYR A 27 -10.28 5.37 -2.74
N ARG A 28 -9.74 6.41 -3.39
CA ARG A 28 -8.35 6.85 -3.16
C ARG A 28 -8.12 7.29 -1.72
N ALA A 29 -9.04 8.07 -1.16
CA ALA A 29 -8.95 8.51 0.23
C ALA A 29 -9.03 7.34 1.22
N GLU A 30 -9.95 6.41 0.99
CA GLU A 30 -10.09 5.20 1.81
C GLU A 30 -8.85 4.31 1.74
N LEU A 31 -8.35 4.05 0.54
CA LEU A 31 -7.14 3.26 0.31
C LEU A 31 -5.91 3.90 0.97
N GLN A 32 -5.77 5.22 0.89
CA GLN A 32 -4.69 5.96 1.53
C GLN A 32 -4.74 5.81 3.06
N ASN A 33 -5.91 6.04 3.66
CA ASN A 33 -6.10 5.90 5.11
C ASN A 33 -5.86 4.46 5.58
N TYR A 34 -6.36 3.49 4.82
CA TYR A 34 -6.14 2.07 5.06
C TYR A 34 -4.65 1.71 5.03
N SER A 35 -3.93 2.13 3.97
CA SER A 35 -2.50 1.88 3.82
C SER A 35 -1.68 2.48 4.95
N GLN A 36 -1.96 3.73 5.35
CA GLN A 36 -1.34 4.36 6.51
C GLN A 36 -1.53 3.54 7.78
N ARG A 37 -2.76 3.08 8.04
CA ARG A 37 -3.08 2.30 9.23
C ARG A 37 -2.34 0.95 9.23
N VAL A 38 -2.30 0.26 8.09
CA VAL A 38 -1.53 -0.99 7.93
C VAL A 38 -0.05 -0.75 8.22
N VAL A 39 0.54 0.29 7.64
CA VAL A 39 1.97 0.62 7.84
C VAL A 39 2.26 0.90 9.32
N LEU A 40 1.48 1.77 9.96
CA LEU A 40 1.70 2.14 11.35
C LEU A 40 1.59 0.93 12.29
N LEU A 41 0.56 0.10 12.10
CA LEU A 41 0.38 -1.12 12.89
C LEU A 41 1.49 -2.14 12.64
N SER A 42 1.91 -2.31 11.39
CA SER A 42 3.01 -3.23 11.02
C SER A 42 4.33 -2.80 11.66
N LEU A 43 4.69 -1.52 11.53
CA LEU A 43 5.92 -0.99 12.11
C LEU A 43 5.89 -1.04 13.64
N LYS A 44 4.74 -0.74 14.27
CA LYS A 44 4.56 -0.87 15.72
C LYS A 44 4.74 -2.32 16.16
N LEU A 45 4.10 -3.27 15.50
CA LEU A 45 4.23 -4.71 15.80
C LEU A 45 5.70 -5.17 15.73
N LEU A 46 6.39 -4.83 14.64
CA LEU A 46 7.80 -5.17 14.45
C LEU A 46 8.69 -4.57 15.54
N LYS A 47 8.44 -3.31 15.92
CA LYS A 47 9.14 -2.64 17.01
C LYS A 47 8.88 -3.31 18.36
N ASP A 48 7.62 -3.53 18.71
CA ASP A 48 7.22 -4.10 20.01
C ASP A 48 7.76 -5.53 20.19
N LYS A 49 7.91 -6.28 19.08
CA LYS A 49 8.49 -7.62 19.05
C LYS A 49 10.02 -7.63 18.88
N GLU A 50 10.64 -6.47 18.68
CA GLU A 50 12.08 -6.32 18.40
C GLU A 50 12.61 -7.18 17.23
N VAL A 51 11.80 -7.28 16.16
CA VAL A 51 12.12 -8.04 14.95
C VAL A 51 11.91 -7.18 13.70
N THR A 52 12.48 -7.60 12.58
CA THR A 52 12.28 -6.96 11.27
C THR A 52 11.32 -7.76 10.38
N ALA A 53 10.93 -8.97 10.78
CA ALA A 53 9.95 -9.77 10.07
C ALA A 53 9.07 -10.54 11.08
N TYR A 54 7.80 -10.73 10.74
CA TYR A 54 6.83 -11.39 11.61
C TYR A 54 5.71 -12.07 10.79
N LYS A 55 5.27 -13.26 11.24
CA LYS A 55 4.09 -13.94 10.69
C LYS A 55 2.88 -13.59 11.56
N ILE A 56 1.85 -13.04 10.93
CA ILE A 56 0.62 -12.55 11.54
C ILE A 56 -0.49 -13.56 11.24
N SER A 57 -1.20 -13.99 12.28
CA SER A 57 -2.44 -14.75 12.15
C SER A 57 -3.60 -13.84 11.71
N THR A 58 -4.56 -14.38 10.95
CA THR A 58 -5.78 -13.65 10.56
C THR A 58 -6.62 -13.17 11.75
N GLU A 59 -6.42 -13.77 12.92
CA GLU A 59 -7.15 -13.42 14.15
C GLU A 59 -6.57 -12.20 14.88
N GLU A 60 -5.32 -11.83 14.60
CA GLU A 60 -4.66 -10.65 15.17
C GLU A 60 -5.24 -9.36 14.57
N GLU A 61 -5.14 -8.23 15.29
CA GLU A 61 -5.68 -6.93 14.85
C GLU A 61 -5.21 -6.56 13.42
N LEU A 62 -3.91 -6.69 13.16
CA LEU A 62 -3.34 -6.42 11.84
C LEU A 62 -3.78 -7.46 10.80
N GLY A 63 -3.94 -8.72 11.19
CA GLY A 63 -4.43 -9.78 10.30
C GLY A 63 -5.90 -9.58 9.89
N LYS A 64 -6.73 -9.08 10.80
CA LYS A 64 -8.11 -8.68 10.52
C LYS A 64 -8.15 -7.49 9.57
N LEU A 65 -7.32 -6.48 9.79
CA LEU A 65 -7.22 -5.33 8.89
C LEU A 65 -6.77 -5.75 7.48
N LEU A 66 -5.73 -6.59 7.37
CA LEU A 66 -5.22 -7.10 6.10
C LEU A 66 -6.23 -7.97 5.36
N SER A 67 -7.14 -8.63 6.08
CA SER A 67 -8.23 -9.43 5.51
C SER A 67 -9.42 -8.61 5.03
N SER A 68 -9.43 -7.30 5.27
CA SER A 68 -10.53 -6.41 4.88
C SER A 68 -10.02 -5.12 4.23
N PRO A 69 -9.35 -5.21 3.06
CA PRO A 69 -8.96 -4.03 2.29
C PRO A 69 -10.19 -3.29 1.72
N PRO A 70 -10.08 -1.99 1.40
CA PRO A 70 -11.16 -1.23 0.76
C PRO A 70 -11.57 -1.85 -0.56
N GLU A 71 -12.88 -1.95 -0.78
CA GLU A 71 -13.45 -2.56 -1.97
C GLU A 71 -13.25 -1.68 -3.21
N LEU A 72 -12.69 -2.26 -4.28
CA LEU A 72 -12.42 -1.57 -5.53
C LEU A 72 -13.69 -1.37 -6.39
N GLY A 73 -14.66 -2.28 -6.27
CA GLY A 73 -15.84 -2.31 -7.13
C GLY A 73 -15.49 -2.45 -8.61
N GLU A 74 -16.14 -1.67 -9.47
CA GLU A 74 -15.92 -1.65 -10.93
C GLU A 74 -14.83 -0.64 -11.36
N LEU A 75 -14.13 -0.01 -10.41
CA LEU A 75 -13.11 0.98 -10.74
C LEU A 75 -11.85 0.31 -11.28
N SER A 76 -11.32 0.80 -12.39
CA SER A 76 -10.01 0.37 -12.91
C SER A 76 -8.87 1.08 -12.16
N LEU A 77 -8.84 0.92 -10.83
CA LEU A 77 -7.79 1.43 -9.95
C LEU A 77 -7.05 0.26 -9.28
N PRO A 78 -5.85 0.47 -8.75
CA PRO A 78 -5.10 -0.63 -8.18
C PRO A 78 -5.52 -0.89 -6.72
N GLN A 79 -5.72 -2.16 -6.35
CA GLN A 79 -6.15 -2.60 -5.01
C GLN A 79 -4.96 -2.82 -4.06
N PHE A 80 -5.18 -2.74 -2.74
CA PHE A 80 -4.17 -3.17 -1.77
C PHE A 80 -3.95 -4.69 -1.87
N LEU A 81 -2.70 -5.16 -1.79
CA LEU A 81 -2.33 -6.55 -2.12
C LEU A 81 -2.73 -6.94 -3.57
N GLY A 82 -2.67 -5.98 -4.49
CA GLY A 82 -3.03 -6.19 -5.90
C GLY A 82 -1.98 -6.90 -6.73
N GLN A 83 -0.76 -7.10 -6.20
CA GLN A 83 0.35 -7.75 -6.89
C GLN A 83 0.39 -9.23 -6.52
N VAL A 84 0.91 -10.07 -7.42
CA VAL A 84 0.99 -11.52 -7.21
C VAL A 84 2.43 -11.98 -7.43
N ASP A 85 2.99 -12.72 -6.48
CA ASP A 85 4.36 -13.22 -6.57
C ASP A 85 4.47 -14.41 -7.55
N LYS A 86 5.64 -15.04 -7.65
CA LYS A 86 5.87 -16.16 -8.58
C LYS A 86 5.08 -17.40 -8.17
N GLU A 87 4.74 -17.50 -6.90
CA GLU A 87 4.02 -18.58 -6.26
C GLU A 87 2.49 -18.38 -6.29
N GLY A 88 2.01 -17.24 -6.79
CA GLY A 88 0.58 -16.93 -6.85
C GLY A 88 0.03 -16.22 -5.61
N ASN A 89 0.88 -15.81 -4.67
CA ASN A 89 0.47 -15.16 -3.44
C ASN A 89 0.31 -13.65 -3.63
N PRO A 90 -0.82 -13.07 -3.16
CA PRO A 90 -0.99 -11.62 -3.12
C PRO A 90 0.07 -10.96 -2.23
N TYR A 91 0.69 -9.90 -2.72
CA TYR A 91 1.66 -9.11 -1.97
C TYR A 91 1.50 -7.61 -2.21
N GLU A 92 2.07 -6.82 -1.30
CA GLU A 92 2.18 -5.38 -1.38
C GLU A 92 3.55 -4.92 -0.91
N VAL A 93 4.11 -3.94 -1.60
CA VAL A 93 5.37 -3.29 -1.21
C VAL A 93 5.05 -1.83 -0.95
N VAL A 94 5.32 -1.38 0.27
CA VAL A 94 5.13 0.00 0.68
C VAL A 94 6.50 0.64 0.88
N ASP A 95 6.87 1.55 -0.01
CA ASP A 95 8.09 2.34 0.15
C ASP A 95 7.96 3.26 1.37
N LEU A 96 9.00 3.24 2.19
CA LEU A 96 9.12 4.02 3.40
C LEU A 96 10.43 4.84 3.35
N PRO A 97 10.55 5.91 4.15
CA PRO A 97 11.82 6.56 4.35
C PRO A 97 12.85 5.52 4.86
N TYR A 98 13.99 5.38 4.17
CA TYR A 98 15.08 4.46 4.54
C TYR A 98 14.81 2.96 4.35
N GLY A 99 13.73 2.57 3.66
CA GLY A 99 13.41 1.15 3.48
C GLY A 99 12.07 0.90 2.80
N TYR A 100 11.62 -0.34 2.84
CA TYR A 100 10.32 -0.74 2.36
C TYR A 100 9.70 -1.77 3.29
N LEU A 101 8.38 -1.70 3.43
CA LEU A 101 7.58 -2.72 4.11
C LEU A 101 7.03 -3.67 3.05
N TYR A 102 7.41 -4.93 3.15
CA TYR A 102 6.92 -6.02 2.33
C TYR A 102 5.82 -6.77 3.09
N ILE A 103 4.68 -6.98 2.45
CA ILE A 103 3.53 -7.69 3.01
C ILE A 103 3.12 -8.77 2.00
N ILE A 104 3.08 -10.02 2.44
CA ILE A 104 2.65 -11.15 1.59
C ILE A 104 1.58 -11.97 2.31
N LYS A 105 0.55 -12.37 1.58
CA LYS A 105 -0.50 -13.26 2.06
C LYS A 105 -0.09 -14.72 1.86
N GLY A 106 0.10 -15.44 2.96
CA GLY A 106 0.36 -16.89 2.94
C GLY A 106 -0.92 -17.69 3.20
N SER A 107 -0.76 -19.02 3.31
CA SER A 107 -1.88 -19.95 3.58
C SER A 107 -2.55 -19.73 4.92
N ASP A 108 -1.77 -19.36 5.96
CA ASP A 108 -2.26 -19.28 7.35
C ASP A 108 -2.25 -17.84 7.91
N GLY A 109 -2.25 -16.84 7.03
CA GLY A 109 -2.23 -15.43 7.41
C GLY A 109 -1.28 -14.60 6.57
N TYR A 110 -0.60 -13.65 7.19
CA TYR A 110 0.25 -12.68 6.49
C TYR A 110 1.67 -12.74 7.01
N HIS A 111 2.63 -12.50 6.14
CA HIS A 111 4.01 -12.26 6.54
C HIS A 111 4.35 -10.81 6.24
N ILE A 112 4.83 -10.09 7.26
CA ILE A 112 5.33 -8.73 7.11
C ILE A 112 6.84 -8.72 7.33
N ALA A 113 7.55 -7.97 6.51
CA ALA A 113 8.98 -7.78 6.63
C ALA A 113 9.35 -6.33 6.31
N PHE A 114 10.07 -5.69 7.21
CA PHE A 114 10.70 -4.41 6.95
C PHE A 114 12.13 -4.63 6.46
N HIS A 115 12.42 -4.09 5.29
CA HIS A 115 13.75 -4.11 4.70
C HIS A 115 14.30 -2.70 4.69
N LEU A 116 15.49 -2.52 5.24
CA LEU A 116 16.23 -1.28 5.10
C LEU A 116 16.80 -1.21 3.69
N GLU A 117 16.69 -0.06 3.03
CA GLU A 117 17.55 0.21 1.89
C GLU A 117 18.99 0.09 2.39
N LYS A 118 19.82 -0.71 1.69
CA LYS A 118 21.20 -0.96 2.10
C LYS A 118 21.85 0.37 2.51
N PRO A 119 22.60 0.41 3.64
CA PRO A 119 23.47 1.56 3.84
C PRO A 119 24.43 1.61 2.64
N SER A 120 24.82 2.81 2.27
CA SER A 120 26.00 3.12 1.46
C SER A 120 27.08 2.03 1.57
N GLU A 121 27.81 1.76 0.47
CA GLU A 121 28.90 0.78 0.32
C GLU A 121 29.93 0.76 1.48
N LEU A 122 29.93 1.78 2.33
CA LEU A 122 30.80 1.99 3.47
C LEU A 122 30.44 1.19 4.75
N ASN A 123 29.30 0.49 4.86
CA ASN A 123 29.01 -0.30 6.08
C ASN A 123 28.23 -1.61 5.85
N PRO A 124 28.91 -2.71 5.44
CA PRO A 124 28.29 -3.99 5.13
C PRO A 124 27.80 -4.80 6.36
N TYR A 125 28.13 -4.40 7.60
CA TYR A 125 27.81 -5.14 8.83
C TYR A 125 26.65 -4.53 9.62
N LEU A 126 25.75 -3.83 8.95
CA LEU A 126 24.67 -3.12 9.60
C LEU A 126 23.66 -4.10 10.22
N ASP A 127 23.62 -4.16 11.55
CA ASP A 127 22.59 -4.88 12.29
C ASP A 127 21.22 -4.24 11.98
N ALA A 128 20.40 -4.95 11.20
CA ALA A 128 19.10 -4.48 10.74
C ALA A 128 18.15 -4.16 11.90
N LYS A 129 18.26 -4.87 13.05
CA LYS A 129 17.43 -4.58 14.23
C LYS A 129 17.86 -3.29 14.90
N LYS A 130 19.17 -3.13 15.12
CA LYS A 130 19.74 -1.91 15.72
C LYS A 130 19.45 -0.69 14.85
N THR A 131 19.57 -0.86 13.53
CA THR A 131 19.29 0.20 12.56
C THR A 131 17.80 0.51 12.51
N PHE A 132 16.93 -0.49 12.47
CA PHE A 132 15.49 -0.27 12.52
C PHE A 132 15.09 0.54 13.76
N LYS A 133 15.62 0.21 14.94
CA LYS A 133 15.39 1.00 16.16
C LYS A 133 15.85 2.46 16.01
N GLN A 134 16.95 2.72 15.30
CA GLN A 134 17.47 4.07 15.05
C GLN A 134 16.63 4.86 14.03
N VAL A 135 16.19 4.22 12.94
CA VAL A 135 15.43 4.89 11.88
C VAL A 135 13.93 4.96 12.17
N TYR A 136 13.40 4.10 13.04
CA TYR A 136 11.98 4.01 13.36
C TYR A 136 11.34 5.37 13.71
N PRO A 137 11.93 6.24 14.56
CA PRO A 137 11.33 7.55 14.84
C PRO A 137 11.21 8.44 13.59
N ALA A 138 12.20 8.39 12.70
CA ALA A 138 12.18 9.11 11.43
C ALA A 138 11.12 8.53 10.49
N ILE A 139 11.03 7.19 10.40
CA ILE A 139 10.00 6.50 9.63
C ILE A 139 8.61 6.92 10.12
N ILE A 140 8.31 6.83 11.41
CA ILE A 140 6.98 7.20 11.94
C ILE A 140 6.65 8.67 11.67
N ARG A 141 7.61 9.58 11.89
CA ARG A 141 7.43 11.01 11.60
C ARG A 141 7.11 11.23 10.13
N ASP A 142 7.84 10.59 9.23
CA ASP A 142 7.76 10.85 7.80
C ASP A 142 6.72 9.97 7.08
N THR A 143 6.26 8.86 7.66
CA THR A 143 5.11 8.05 7.19
C THR A 143 3.82 8.88 7.17
N SER A 144 3.69 9.86 8.09
CA SER A 144 2.61 10.85 8.02
C SER A 144 2.62 11.69 6.73
N LYS A 145 3.77 11.77 6.03
CA LYS A 145 3.98 12.47 4.76
C LYS A 145 4.02 11.55 3.53
N VAL A 146 4.36 10.26 3.70
CA VAL A 146 4.67 9.32 2.59
C VAL A 146 3.44 8.68 1.96
N ALA A 147 2.30 8.66 2.65
CA ALA A 147 1.06 8.08 2.12
C ALA A 147 0.55 8.73 0.82
N THR A 148 1.08 9.90 0.47
CA THR A 148 0.66 10.67 -0.71
C THR A 148 1.47 10.34 -1.96
N THR A 149 2.69 9.80 -1.84
CA THR A 149 3.65 9.74 -2.97
C THR A 149 3.84 8.33 -3.55
N THR A 150 3.68 7.28 -2.74
CA THR A 150 3.99 5.90 -3.15
C THR A 150 2.95 5.31 -4.10
N PHE A 151 1.69 5.75 -4.05
CA PHE A 151 0.63 5.26 -4.92
C PHE A 151 0.70 5.79 -6.35
N THR A 152 1.41 6.90 -6.59
CA THR A 152 1.37 7.59 -7.89
C THR A 152 2.45 7.10 -8.86
N ILE A 153 3.61 6.64 -8.38
CA ILE A 153 4.75 6.35 -9.28
C ILE A 153 4.89 4.86 -9.56
N SER A 154 4.88 3.98 -8.54
CA SER A 154 5.13 2.54 -8.74
C SER A 154 4.03 1.82 -9.52
N ARG A 155 2.76 2.20 -9.34
CA ARG A 155 1.60 1.59 -10.01
C ARG A 155 1.39 2.04 -11.46
N ILE A 156 1.87 3.23 -11.85
CA ILE A 156 1.78 3.70 -13.24
C ILE A 156 2.76 2.93 -14.13
N PHE A 157 3.97 2.64 -13.63
CA PHE A 157 4.98 1.92 -14.41
C PHE A 157 4.67 0.44 -14.62
N THR A 158 3.90 -0.21 -13.74
CA THR A 158 3.49 -1.62 -13.91
C THR A 158 2.31 -1.81 -14.86
N LEU A 159 1.44 -0.81 -15.02
CA LEU A 159 0.34 -0.84 -16.00
C LEU A 159 0.79 -0.56 -17.45
N LEU A 160 2.02 -0.08 -17.65
CA LEU A 160 2.58 0.30 -18.97
C LEU A 160 3.54 -0.75 -19.56
N LYS A 161 3.58 -1.97 -19.03
CA LYS A 161 4.36 -3.09 -19.58
C LYS A 161 3.48 -4.12 -20.28
#